data_AF-A0A8B6XXN4-F1
#
_entry.id   AF-A0A8B6XXN4-F1
#
_cell.length_a   1.000
_cell.length_b   1.000
_cell.length_c   1.000
_cell.angle_alpha   90.00
_cell.angle_beta   90.00
_cell.angle_gamma   90.00
#
_symmetry.space_group_name_H-M   'P 1'
#
loop_
_entity.id
_entity.type
_entity.pdbx_description
1 polymer ?
#
loop_
_entity_poly.entity_id
_entity_poly.type
_entity_poly.pdbx_seq_one_letter_code
_entity_poly.pdbx_strand_id
1 'polypeptide(L)'
;MATLFDILGFLVPYIIRIKTIMQELWINRIEWDDAIPVRIANNVDQWFQELNDLPKINIPRCLQTTLTVTNRSIHVFTDASCKAYGAVAYQQCLYDTGEVTCVIIMSKALVNPLQSIRIPRFELLELS
;
A
#
# COMPACT_ATOMS: atom_id res chain seq x y z
N MET A 1 0.24 20.13 -10.69
CA MET A 1 0.29 19.04 -9.69
C MET A 1 -0.74 17.98 -10.08
N ALA A 2 -0.29 16.91 -10.73
CA ALA A 2 -1.19 15.86 -11.21
C ALA A 2 -1.62 14.95 -10.05
N THR A 3 -2.86 15.12 -9.61
CA THR A 3 -3.86 14.08 -9.32
C THR A 3 -3.38 12.62 -9.28
N LEU A 4 -2.60 12.23 -8.27
CA LEU A 4 -2.42 10.80 -7.93
C LEU A 4 -3.59 10.36 -7.04
N PHE A 5 -4.77 10.20 -7.66
CA PHE A 5 -5.96 9.68 -6.98
C PHE A 5 -5.99 8.16 -7.09
N ASP A 6 -5.48 7.50 -6.06
CA ASP A 6 -5.53 6.06 -5.92
C ASP A 6 -6.60 5.67 -4.90
N ILE A 7 -7.87 5.68 -5.34
CA ILE A 7 -9.03 5.39 -4.47
C ILE A 7 -8.98 3.96 -3.93
N LEU A 8 -8.48 3.03 -4.76
CA LEU A 8 -8.40 1.60 -4.43
C LEU A 8 -7.07 1.21 -3.79
N GLY A 9 -6.11 2.12 -3.71
CA GLY A 9 -4.84 1.88 -3.04
C GLY A 9 -3.90 0.93 -3.78
N PHE A 10 -3.93 0.84 -5.10
CA PHE A 10 -2.99 -0.02 -5.83
C PHE A 10 -1.53 0.46 -5.78
N LEU A 11 -1.32 1.74 -5.61
CA LEU A 11 -0.03 2.41 -5.51
C LEU A 11 0.42 2.58 -4.05
N VAL A 12 -0.31 2.01 -3.10
CA VAL A 12 0.02 2.01 -1.67
C VAL A 12 1.48 1.64 -1.39
N PRO A 13 2.11 0.64 -2.04
CA PRO A 13 3.53 0.33 -1.81
C PRO A 13 4.49 1.50 -2.10
N TYR A 14 4.16 2.33 -3.10
CA TYR A 14 4.95 3.51 -3.45
C TYR A 14 4.61 4.69 -2.52
N ILE A 15 3.32 4.91 -2.25
CA ILE A 15 2.83 6.02 -1.45
C ILE A 15 3.29 5.89 0.01
N ILE A 16 3.27 4.67 0.58
CA ILE A 16 3.67 4.48 1.97
C ILE A 16 5.15 4.79 2.19
N ARG A 17 6.01 4.42 1.23
CA ARG A 17 7.46 4.70 1.30
C ARG A 17 7.77 6.18 1.33
N ILE A 18 7.17 6.98 0.43
CA ILE A 18 7.41 8.43 0.44
C ILE A 18 6.87 9.08 1.71
N LYS A 19 5.73 8.62 2.23
CA LYS A 19 5.19 9.12 3.51
C LYS A 19 6.10 8.76 4.69
N THR A 20 6.71 7.57 4.70
CA THR A 20 7.71 7.21 5.72
C THR A 20 8.98 8.07 5.60
N ILE A 21 9.45 8.38 4.39
CA ILE A 21 10.59 9.28 4.19
C ILE A 21 10.26 10.71 4.68
N MET A 22 9.08 11.24 4.34
CA MET A 22 8.62 12.54 4.83
C MET A 22 8.54 12.57 6.36
N GLN A 23 8.06 11.48 6.97
CA GLN A 23 8.04 11.36 8.42
C GLN A 23 9.47 11.39 9.00
N GLU A 24 10.45 10.73 8.37
CA GLU A 24 11.85 10.77 8.80
C GLU A 24 12.44 12.18 8.70
N LEU A 25 12.15 12.93 7.64
CA LEU A 25 12.56 14.33 7.51
C LEU A 25 12.01 15.21 8.65
N TRP A 26 10.73 15.05 8.99
CA TRP A 26 10.10 15.78 10.09
C TRP A 26 10.70 15.45 11.46
N ILE A 27 11.01 14.17 11.73
CA ILE A 27 11.67 13.77 12.98
C ILE A 27 13.04 14.45 13.11
N ASN A 28 13.79 14.52 12.01
CA ASN A 28 15.11 15.14 11.97
C ASN A 28 15.07 16.68 11.95
N ARG A 29 13.86 17.28 11.94
CA ARG A 29 13.63 18.73 11.92
C ARG A 29 14.36 19.45 10.79
N ILE A 30 14.45 18.78 9.64
CA ILE A 30 15.07 19.35 8.44
C ILE A 30 14.09 20.35 7.84
N GLU A 31 14.50 21.61 7.74
CA GLU A 31 13.72 22.65 7.06
C GLU A 31 13.87 22.54 5.54
N TRP A 32 13.05 23.27 4.80
CA TRP A 32 13.04 23.20 3.33
C TRP A 32 14.35 23.67 2.68
N ASP A 33 15.09 24.53 3.37
CA ASP A 33 16.36 25.10 2.91
C ASP A 33 17.59 24.33 3.44
N ASP A 34 17.37 23.35 4.34
CA ASP A 34 18.44 22.55 4.93
C ASP A 34 18.92 21.46 3.96
N ALA A 35 20.22 21.17 4.03
CA ALA A 35 20.79 20.06 3.27
C ALA A 35 20.24 18.72 3.79
N ILE A 36 19.59 17.97 2.90
CA ILE A 36 19.07 16.64 3.22
C ILE A 36 20.25 15.68 3.47
N PRO A 37 20.26 14.91 4.58
CA PRO A 37 21.28 13.89 4.81
C PRO A 37 21.38 12.92 3.65
N VAL A 38 22.61 12.59 3.23
CA VAL A 38 22.90 11.73 2.06
C VAL A 38 22.09 10.43 2.08
N ARG A 39 21.91 9.83 3.25
CA ARG A 39 21.09 8.62 3.43
C ARG A 39 19.64 8.81 2.98
N ILE A 40 19.02 9.93 3.34
CA ILE A 40 17.62 10.23 2.99
C ILE A 40 17.52 10.60 1.51
N ALA A 41 18.48 11.40 1.01
CA ALA A 41 18.55 11.75 -0.41
C ALA A 41 18.61 10.49 -1.29
N ASN A 42 19.50 9.53 -0.96
CA ASN A 42 19.59 8.26 -1.69
C ASN A 42 18.26 7.47 -1.68
N ASN A 43 17.53 7.46 -0.56
CA ASN A 43 16.23 6.79 -0.48
C ASN A 43 15.17 7.47 -1.36
N VAL A 44 15.20 8.80 -1.43
CA VAL A 44 14.33 9.60 -2.29
C VAL A 44 14.65 9.34 -3.76
N ASP A 45 15.93 9.36 -4.12
CA ASP A 45 16.39 9.10 -5.50
C ASP A 45 16.01 7.69 -5.94
N GLN A 46 16.21 6.69 -5.08
CA GLN A 46 15.77 5.32 -5.35
C GLN A 46 14.25 5.26 -5.54
N TRP A 47 13.47 5.93 -4.70
CA TRP A 47 12.01 5.97 -4.84
C TRP A 47 11.60 6.60 -6.18
N PHE A 48 12.24 7.70 -6.60
CA PHE A 48 12.00 8.30 -7.92
C PHE A 48 12.36 7.37 -9.07
N GLN A 49 13.44 6.60 -8.95
CA GLN A 49 13.81 5.62 -9.98
C GLN A 49 12.75 4.53 -10.14
N GLU A 50 12.22 4.03 -9.03
CA GLU A 50 11.16 3.02 -9.04
C GLU A 50 9.83 3.54 -9.59
N LEU A 51 9.56 4.86 -9.52
CA LEU A 51 8.38 5.44 -10.17
C LEU A 51 8.37 5.23 -11.69
N ASN A 52 9.54 5.06 -12.32
CA ASN A 52 9.62 4.76 -13.75
C ASN A 52 9.03 3.40 -14.10
N ASP A 53 8.83 2.51 -13.11
CA ASP A 53 8.17 1.23 -13.29
C ASP A 53 6.65 1.32 -13.16
N LEU A 54 6.09 2.44 -12.69
CA LEU A 54 4.64 2.61 -12.56
C LEU A 54 3.87 2.35 -13.87
N PRO A 55 4.33 2.82 -15.06
CA PRO A 55 3.63 2.53 -16.30
C PRO A 55 3.61 1.04 -16.68
N LYS A 56 4.47 0.22 -16.09
CA LYS A 56 4.51 -1.23 -16.32
C LYS A 56 3.42 -1.96 -15.52
N ILE A 57 2.84 -1.30 -14.52
CA ILE A 57 1.79 -1.89 -13.68
C ILE A 57 0.47 -1.85 -14.45
N ASN A 58 0.02 -3.01 -14.90
CA ASN A 58 -1.31 -3.17 -15.48
C ASN A 58 -2.28 -3.71 -14.43
N ILE A 59 -3.37 -2.98 -14.21
CA ILE A 59 -4.39 -3.32 -13.20
C ILE A 59 -5.71 -3.57 -13.91
N PRO A 60 -6.25 -4.80 -13.85
CA PRO A 60 -7.55 -5.08 -14.44
C PRO A 60 -8.64 -4.33 -13.66
N ARG A 61 -9.23 -3.30 -14.27
CA ARG A 61 -10.32 -2.51 -13.65
C ARG A 61 -11.65 -3.27 -13.63
N CYS A 62 -11.82 -4.26 -14.50
CA CYS A 62 -13.03 -5.06 -14.57
C CYS A 62 -12.83 -6.36 -13.80
N LEU A 63 -13.63 -6.55 -12.74
CA LEU A 63 -13.68 -7.79 -11.94
C LEU A 63 -14.81 -8.72 -12.39
N GLN A 64 -15.54 -8.32 -13.44
CA GLN A 64 -16.53 -9.17 -14.08
C GLN A 64 -15.83 -10.09 -15.06
N THR A 65 -16.28 -11.33 -15.06
CA THR A 65 -15.81 -12.40 -15.93
C THR A 65 -17.00 -12.91 -16.72
N THR A 66 -16.76 -13.30 -17.97
CA THR A 66 -17.77 -13.90 -18.84
C THR A 66 -18.01 -15.39 -18.52
N LEU A 67 -17.15 -15.99 -17.69
CA LEU A 67 -17.24 -17.37 -17.27
C LEU A 67 -18.16 -17.53 -16.04
N THR A 68 -18.76 -18.71 -15.89
CA THR A 68 -19.61 -19.01 -14.74
C THR A 68 -18.75 -19.17 -13.49
N VAL A 69 -18.98 -18.31 -12.49
CA VAL A 69 -18.29 -18.37 -11.19
C VAL A 69 -19.11 -19.25 -10.26
N THR A 70 -18.53 -20.36 -9.81
CA THR A 70 -19.16 -21.28 -8.84
C THR A 70 -19.04 -20.74 -7.42
N ASN A 71 -17.91 -20.10 -7.09
CA ASN A 71 -17.70 -19.51 -5.78
C ASN A 71 -16.90 -18.20 -5.89
N ARG A 72 -17.31 -17.18 -5.11
CA ARG A 72 -16.60 -15.91 -4.98
C ARG A 72 -16.36 -15.63 -3.50
N SER A 73 -15.10 -15.39 -3.16
CA SER A 73 -14.67 -15.05 -1.81
C SER A 73 -13.75 -13.84 -1.81
N ILE A 74 -13.70 -13.14 -0.67
CA ILE A 74 -12.77 -12.04 -0.44
C ILE A 74 -11.82 -12.46 0.67
N HIS A 75 -10.52 -12.37 0.39
CA HIS A 75 -9.45 -12.65 1.35
C HIS A 75 -8.75 -11.34 1.68
N VAL A 76 -8.69 -11.00 2.96
CA VAL A 76 -7.98 -9.80 3.43
C VAL A 76 -6.74 -10.23 4.18
N PHE A 77 -5.60 -9.69 3.77
CA PHE A 77 -4.32 -9.88 4.45
C PHE A 77 -3.91 -8.56 5.08
N THR A 78 -3.49 -8.61 6.35
CA THR A 78 -2.97 -7.48 7.10
C THR A 78 -1.49 -7.71 7.40
N ASP A 79 -0.70 -6.64 7.42
CA ASP A 79 0.68 -6.65 7.89
C ASP A 79 0.98 -5.35 8.63
N ALA A 80 1.80 -5.44 9.67
CA ALA A 80 2.16 -4.31 10.52
C ALA A 80 3.65 -4.36 10.85
N SER A 81 4.30 -3.22 10.66
CA SER A 81 5.70 -2.99 11.01
C SER A 81 5.82 -1.77 11.91
N CYS A 82 7.01 -1.55 12.49
CA CYS A 82 7.28 -0.35 13.28
C CYS A 82 7.08 0.96 12.48
N LYS A 83 7.15 0.91 11.15
CA LYS A 83 7.08 2.09 10.27
C LYS A 83 5.68 2.32 9.69
N ALA A 84 4.94 1.27 9.43
CA ALA A 84 3.63 1.33 8.79
C ALA A 84 2.85 0.05 9.00
N TYR A 85 1.53 0.15 8.91
CA TYR A 85 0.63 -1.00 8.83
C TYR A 85 -0.23 -0.87 7.58
N GLY A 86 -0.64 -2.00 7.02
CA GLY A 86 -1.44 -2.04 5.82
C GLY A 86 -2.29 -3.30 5.72
N ALA A 87 -3.26 -3.22 4.82
CA ALA A 87 -4.16 -4.32 4.49
C ALA A 87 -4.37 -4.37 2.97
N VAL A 88 -4.47 -5.57 2.42
CA VAL A 88 -4.76 -5.83 1.01
C VAL A 88 -5.92 -6.82 0.92
N ALA A 89 -6.96 -6.44 0.19
CA ALA A 89 -8.09 -7.29 -0.12
C ALA A 89 -7.94 -7.88 -1.52
N TYR A 90 -8.09 -9.20 -1.61
CA TYR A 90 -8.11 -9.98 -2.85
C TYR A 90 -9.48 -10.57 -3.04
N GLN A 91 -9.99 -10.51 -4.27
CA GLN A 91 -11.12 -11.32 -4.67
C GLN A 91 -10.62 -12.62 -5.30
N GLN A 92 -11.09 -13.74 -4.78
CA GLN A 92 -10.89 -15.06 -5.36
C GLN A 92 -12.18 -15.51 -6.06
N CYS A 93 -12.03 -16.03 -7.27
CA CYS A 93 -13.12 -16.67 -8.02
C CYS A 93 -12.72 -18.09 -8.38
N LEU A 94 -13.59 -19.05 -8.04
CA LEU A 94 -13.55 -20.42 -8.52
C LEU A 94 -14.54 -20.55 -9.67
N TYR A 95 -14.05 -20.98 -10.83
CA TYR A 95 -14.83 -21.20 -12.02
C TYR A 95 -15.38 -22.63 -12.09
N ASP A 96 -16.42 -22.83 -12.89
CA ASP A 96 -16.98 -24.15 -13.20
C ASP A 96 -15.97 -25.10 -13.86
N THR A 97 -14.98 -24.54 -14.58
CA THR A 97 -13.82 -25.26 -15.12
C THR A 97 -12.87 -25.80 -14.05
N GLY A 98 -13.03 -25.38 -12.78
CA GLY A 98 -12.11 -25.66 -11.68
C GLY A 98 -10.93 -24.69 -11.60
N GLU A 99 -10.81 -23.74 -12.52
CA GLU A 99 -9.79 -22.69 -12.46
C GLU A 99 -10.04 -21.74 -11.28
N VAL A 100 -8.96 -21.24 -10.67
CA VAL A 100 -9.02 -20.26 -9.60
C VAL A 100 -8.22 -19.03 -9.98
N THR A 101 -8.85 -17.86 -9.94
CA THR A 101 -8.17 -16.57 -10.11
C THR A 101 -8.25 -15.75 -8.85
N CYS A 102 -7.17 -15.02 -8.54
CA CYS A 102 -7.12 -14.06 -7.45
C CYS A 102 -6.67 -12.70 -8.00
N VAL A 103 -7.39 -11.65 -7.66
CA VAL A 103 -7.08 -10.27 -8.09
C VAL A 103 -7.18 -9.31 -6.91
N ILE A 104 -6.26 -8.35 -6.83
CA ILE A 104 -6.35 -7.28 -5.83
C ILE A 104 -7.54 -6.41 -6.17
N ILE A 105 -8.39 -6.13 -5.18
CA ILE A 105 -9.54 -5.25 -5.33
C ILE A 105 -9.36 -3.93 -4.59
N MET A 106 -8.64 -3.95 -3.48
CA MET A 106 -8.35 -2.76 -2.70
C MET A 106 -7.12 -3.00 -1.83
N SER A 107 -6.38 -1.93 -1.54
CA SER A 107 -5.42 -1.93 -0.45
C SER A 107 -5.43 -0.60 0.29
N LYS A 108 -4.93 -0.61 1.52
CA LYS A 108 -4.81 0.59 2.35
C LYS A 108 -3.61 0.44 3.25
N ALA A 109 -2.79 1.48 3.37
CA ALA A 109 -1.73 1.54 4.37
C ALA A 109 -1.67 2.91 5.04
N LEU A 110 -1.18 2.90 6.26
CA LEU A 110 -1.01 4.07 7.11
C LEU A 110 0.38 4.03 7.74
N VAL A 111 1.06 5.18 7.74
CA VAL A 111 2.35 5.32 8.42
C VAL A 111 2.09 5.30 9.93
N ASN A 112 2.91 4.56 10.65
CA ASN A 112 2.80 4.45 12.10
C ASN A 112 3.05 5.82 12.74
N PRO A 113 2.16 6.34 13.61
CA PRO A 113 2.36 7.64 14.25
C PRO A 113 3.62 7.70 15.12
N LEU A 114 4.29 8.87 15.14
CA LEU A 114 5.52 9.09 15.89
C LEU A 114 5.35 9.07 17.41
N GLN A 115 4.17 9.46 17.88
CA GLN A 115 3.76 9.16 19.24
C GLN A 115 3.23 7.74 19.24
N SER A 116 4.02 6.80 19.74
CA SER A 116 3.49 5.47 20.04
C SER A 116 2.37 5.65 21.08
N ILE A 117 1.13 5.70 20.63
CA ILE A 117 0.07 5.08 21.42
C ILE A 117 0.58 3.65 21.56
N ARG A 118 0.93 3.29 22.79
CA ARG A 118 1.61 2.04 23.11
C ARG A 118 0.87 0.89 22.41
N ILE A 119 1.62 -0.17 22.20
CA ILE A 119 1.25 -1.34 21.43
C ILE A 119 -0.02 -2.11 21.91
N PRO A 120 -0.68 -1.91 23.09
CA PRO A 120 -1.80 -2.79 23.45
C PRO A 120 -3.17 -2.37 22.85
N ARG A 121 -3.22 -1.97 21.58
CA ARG A 121 -4.49 -1.70 20.87
C ARG A 121 -4.60 -2.26 19.45
N PHE A 122 -3.53 -2.82 18.87
CA PHE A 122 -3.63 -3.40 17.52
C PHE A 122 -4.31 -4.77 17.47
N GLU A 123 -4.31 -5.55 18.56
CA GLU A 123 -5.01 -6.85 18.59
C GLU A 123 -6.54 -6.74 18.66
N LEU A 124 -7.10 -5.57 19.01
CA LEU A 124 -8.54 -5.42 19.21
C LEU A 124 -9.30 -4.92 17.97
N LEU A 125 -8.59 -4.50 16.91
CA LEU A 125 -9.19 -3.99 15.67
C LEU A 125 -9.25 -5.02 14.54
N GLU A 126 -8.70 -6.22 14.75
CA GLU A 126 -8.84 -7.33 13.79
C GLU A 126 -10.16 -8.12 13.95
N LEU A 127 -11.05 -7.74 14.90
CA LEU A 127 -12.29 -8.47 15.20
C LEU A 127 -13.57 -7.61 15.39
N SER A 128 -13.73 -6.48 14.70
CA SER A 128 -15.02 -5.76 14.70
C SER A 128 -15.48 -5.31 13.33
#